data_AF-A0A970Q3L1-F1
#
_entry.id   AF-A0A970Q3L1-F1
#
_cell.length_a   1.000
_cell.length_b   1.000
_cell.length_c   1.000
_cell.angle_alpha   90.00
_cell.angle_beta   90.00
_cell.angle_gamma   90.00
#
_symmetry.space_group_name_H-M   'P 1'
#
loop_
_entity.id
_entity.type
_entity.pdbx_description
1 polymer ?
#
loop_
_entity_poly.entity_id
_entity_poly.type
_entity_poly.pdbx_seq_one_letter_code
_entity_poly.pdbx_strand_id
1 'polypeptide(L)' 'GITIDNHISSNGKVTVNALNKGVPFVINSPTSKISDEIKKLAVNCAGTVQSKVKKSLFSF' A
#
# COMPACT_ATOMS: atom_id res chain seq x y z
N GLY A 1 12.02 16.28 8.33
CA GLY A 1 10.62 15.97 8.70
C GLY A 1 10.29 14.59 8.19
N ILE A 2 9.49 13.81 8.92
CA ILE A 2 9.02 12.49 8.46
C ILE A 2 7.91 12.75 7.43
N THR A 3 8.05 12.19 6.23
CA THR A 3 7.00 12.21 5.20
C THR A 3 6.21 10.91 5.33
N ILE A 4 4.89 11.01 5.46
CA ILE A 4 4.01 9.84 5.47
C ILE A 4 3.46 9.67 4.05
N ASP A 5 3.85 8.57 3.40
CA ASP A 5 3.47 8.31 2.01
C ASP A 5 2.01 7.87 1.86
N ASN A 6 1.47 7.13 2.84
CA ASN A 6 0.10 6.64 2.82
C ASN A 6 -0.45 6.42 4.25
N HIS A 7 -1.71 6.80 4.46
CA HIS A 7 -2.47 6.53 5.68
C HIS A 7 -3.55 5.48 5.40
N ILE A 8 -3.59 4.41 6.18
CA ILE A 8 -4.61 3.35 6.10
C ILE A 8 -5.58 3.52 7.28
N SER A 9 -6.85 3.71 6.97
CA SER A 9 -7.93 3.83 7.93
C SER A 9 -8.17 2.50 8.67
N SER A 10 -8.42 2.56 9.97
CA SER A 10 -8.68 1.35 10.78
C SER A 10 -10.17 0.99 10.79
N ASN A 11 -10.48 -0.31 10.78
CA ASN A 11 -11.83 -0.84 10.97
C ASN A 11 -11.76 -2.16 11.76
N GLY A 12 -12.04 -2.08 13.06
CA GLY A 12 -11.89 -3.21 13.99
C GLY A 12 -12.68 -4.46 13.59
N LYS A 13 -13.88 -4.31 12.99
CA LYS A 13 -14.69 -5.45 12.54
C LYS A 13 -14.02 -6.23 11.41
N VAL A 14 -13.52 -5.52 10.40
CA VAL A 14 -12.80 -6.13 9.27
C VAL A 14 -11.50 -6.76 9.76
N THR A 15 -10.79 -6.06 10.65
CA THR A 15 -9.52 -6.52 11.21
C THR A 15 -9.68 -7.82 11.99
N VAL A 16 -10.57 -7.86 12.98
CA VAL A 16 -10.78 -9.06 13.80
C VAL A 16 -11.28 -10.24 12.96
N ASN A 17 -12.19 -9.99 12.02
CA ASN A 17 -12.70 -11.04 11.15
C ASN A 17 -11.62 -11.66 10.24
N ALA A 18 -10.69 -10.86 9.72
CA ALA A 18 -9.58 -11.35 8.91
C ALA A 18 -8.56 -12.15 9.76
N LEU A 19 -8.24 -11.63 10.95
CA LEU A 19 -7.33 -12.30 11.90
C LEU A 19 -7.87 -13.66 12.34
N ASN A 20 -9.16 -13.74 12.72
CA ASN A 20 -9.79 -14.98 13.15
C ASN A 20 -9.80 -16.06 12.06
N LYS A 21 -9.78 -15.66 10.79
CA LYS A 21 -9.73 -16.58 9.65
C LYS A 21 -8.30 -16.88 9.19
N GLY A 22 -7.29 -16.20 9.73
CA GLY A 22 -5.90 -16.37 9.32
C GLY A 22 -5.62 -15.94 7.87
N VAL A 23 -6.41 -15.02 7.31
CA VAL A 23 -6.24 -14.56 5.92
C VAL A 23 -6.09 -13.04 5.82
N PRO A 24 -5.33 -12.52 4.84
CA PRO A 24 -5.19 -11.08 4.59
C PRO A 24 -6.51 -10.34 4.41
N PHE A 25 -6.55 -9.05 4.77
CA PHE A 25 -7.74 -8.19 4.61
C PHE A 25 -8.27 -8.17 3.17
N VAL A 26 -7.35 -8.08 2.20
CA VAL A 26 -7.63 -8.06 0.76
C VAL A 26 -8.29 -9.36 0.26
N ILE A 27 -8.14 -10.47 0.99
CA ILE A 27 -8.78 -11.76 0.69
C ILE A 27 -10.09 -11.89 1.46
N ASN A 28 -10.11 -11.60 2.77
CA ASN A 28 -11.30 -11.76 3.59
C ASN A 28 -12.42 -10.76 3.23
N SER A 29 -12.06 -9.53 2.87
CA SER A 29 -13.00 -8.43 2.66
C SER A 29 -12.50 -7.51 1.53
N PRO A 30 -12.46 -8.01 0.29
CA PRO A 30 -11.83 -7.34 -0.85
C PRO A 30 -12.44 -5.97 -1.20
N THR A 31 -13.67 -5.70 -0.77
CA THR A 31 -14.42 -4.45 -0.97
C THR A 31 -14.36 -3.51 0.23
N SER A 32 -13.60 -3.84 1.27
CA SER A 32 -13.43 -2.97 2.44
C SER A 32 -12.48 -1.81 2.12
N LYS A 33 -12.72 -0.67 2.80
CA LYS A 33 -11.87 0.53 2.66
C LYS A 33 -10.39 0.25 2.92
N ILE A 34 -10.07 -0.57 3.92
CA ILE A 34 -8.70 -1.03 4.21
C ILE A 34 -8.09 -1.72 2.99
N SER A 35 -8.87 -2.60 2.33
CA SER A 35 -8.38 -3.34 1.17
C SER A 35 -8.13 -2.44 -0.03
N ASP A 36 -8.98 -1.43 -0.23
CA ASP A 36 -8.80 -0.46 -1.32
C ASP A 36 -7.61 0.48 -1.06
N GLU A 37 -7.39 0.89 0.18
CA GLU A 37 -6.21 1.67 0.58
C GLU A 37 -4.92 0.86 0.42
N ILE A 38 -4.93 -0.43 0.76
CA ILE A 38 -3.79 -1.34 0.51
C ILE A 38 -3.53 -1.50 -0.99
N LYS A 39 -4.57 -1.68 -1.82
CA LYS A 39 -4.41 -1.76 -3.29
C LYS A 39 -3.79 -0.47 -3.83
N LYS A 40 -4.26 0.70 -3.38
CA LYS A 40 -3.72 2.00 -3.77
C LYS A 40 -2.25 2.16 -3.36
N LEU A 41 -1.90 1.75 -2.13
CA LEU A 41 -0.51 1.69 -1.68
C LEU A 41 0.34 0.80 -2.59
N ALA A 42 -0.14 -0.40 -2.93
CA ALA A 42 0.58 -1.31 -3.80
C ALA A 42 0.83 -0.72 -5.20
N VAL A 43 -0.16 -0.04 -5.79
CA VAL A 43 -0.01 0.67 -7.07
C VAL A 43 1.02 1.79 -6.97
N ASN A 44 0.98 2.59 -5.90
CA ASN A 44 1.97 3.65 -5.68
C ASN A 44 3.38 3.05 -5.56
N CYS A 45 3.55 1.97 -4.79
CA CYS A 45 4.82 1.27 -4.66
C CYS A 45 5.31 0.72 -6.00
N ALA A 46 4.43 0.12 -6.81
CA ALA A 46 4.78 -0.40 -8.13
C ALA A 46 5.21 0.72 -9.10
N GLY A 47 4.59 1.89 -9.03
CA GLY A 47 4.97 3.07 -9.82
C GLY A 47 6.31 3.70 -9.39
N THR A 48 6.67 3.60 -8.10
CA THR A 48 7.94 4.16 -7.58
C THR A 48 9.20 3.37 -7.96
N VAL A 49 9.07 2.17 -8.53
CA VAL A 49 10.24 1.34 -8.93
C VAL A 49 11.00 1.93 -10.14
N GLN A 50 10.41 2.86 -10.91
CA GLN A 50 10.98 3.30 -12.20
C GLN A 50 11.78 4.62 -12.22
N SER A 51 12.15 5.27 -11.12
CA SER A 51 12.99 6.49 -11.22
C SER A 51 13.97 6.71 -10.08
N LYS A 52 15.06 5.93 -10.07
CA LYS A 52 16.35 6.37 -9.53
C LYS A 52 17.50 6.07 -10.50
N VAL A 53 17.29 6.21 -11.81
CA VAL A 53 18.42 6.44 -12.71
C VAL A 53 18.65 7.95 -12.73
N LYS A 54 19.57 8.43 -11.88
CA LYS A 54 20.15 9.77 -12.05
C LYS A 54 20.76 9.78 -13.45
N LYS A 55 20.10 10.40 -14.43
CA LYS A 55 20.78 10.75 -15.67
C LYS A 55 21.90 11.70 -15.28
N SER A 56 23.13 11.18 -15.34
CA SER A 56 24.35 11.95 -15.16
C SER A 56 24.25 13.19 -16.04
N LEU A 57 24.42 14.38 -15.45
CA LEU A 57 24.37 15.64 -16.19
C LEU A 57 25.62 15.88 -17.06
N PHE A 58 26.56 14.94 -17.07
CA PHE A 58 27.73 14.97 -17.94
C PHE A 58 28.15 13.53 -18.29
N SER A 59 28.21 13.22 -19.58
CA SER A 59 29.22 12.30 -20.10
C SER A 59 29.44 12.63 -21.58
N PHE A 60 30.63 13.20 -21.83
CA PHE A 60 31.34 13.52 -23.08
C PHE A 60 30.60 13.38 -24.42
#